data_AF-A0AAD3NTE1-F1
#
_entry.id   AF-A0AAD3NTE1-F1
#
_cell.length_a   1.000
_cell.length_b   1.000
_cell.length_c   1.000
_cell.angle_alpha   90.00
_cell.angle_beta   90.00
_cell.angle_gamma   90.00
#
_symmetry.space_group_name_H-M   'P 1'
#
loop_
_entity.id
_entity.type
_entity.pdbx_description
1 polymer ?
#
loop_
_entity_poly.entity_id
_entity_poly.type
_entity_poly.pdbx_seq_one_letter_code
_entity_poly.pdbx_strand_id
1 'polypeptide(L)'
;MDEQYPVSRFCGTVSLQDALVRPILLSSNISYNDMNLQFGCGFLCYGSPCDTGYLLATFFAVYDIDGRLFDMEMVWSSNRDQMVQENATLTLSSIGQLVLRNSDGTFVWSANTSTQLFKGW
;
A
#
# COMPACT_ATOMS: atom_id res chain seq x y z
N MET A 1 20.67 -3.25 -27.89
CA MET A 1 20.57 -4.29 -26.86
C MET A 1 19.88 -3.60 -25.70
N ASP A 2 18.56 -3.71 -25.66
CA ASP A 2 17.71 -3.00 -24.71
C ASP A 2 17.79 -3.68 -23.34
N GLU A 3 18.31 -2.95 -22.36
CA GLU A 3 18.23 -3.32 -20.95
C GLU A 3 16.78 -3.10 -20.49
N GLN A 4 15.98 -4.16 -20.61
CA GLN A 4 14.62 -4.16 -20.11
C GLN A 4 14.64 -4.34 -18.59
N TYR A 5 14.63 -3.22 -17.87
CA TYR A 5 14.29 -3.22 -16.45
C TYR A 5 12.96 -3.97 -16.25
N PRO A 6 12.86 -4.89 -15.26
CA PRO A 6 11.60 -5.55 -14.99
C PRO A 6 10.58 -4.50 -14.55
N VAL A 7 9.63 -4.19 -15.44
CA VAL A 7 8.45 -3.42 -15.10
C VAL A 7 7.62 -4.34 -14.20
N SER A 8 7.68 -4.13 -12.89
CA SER A 8 6.84 -4.87 -11.95
C SER A 8 5.39 -4.48 -12.18
N ARG A 9 4.67 -5.33 -12.92
CA ARG A 9 3.22 -5.25 -13.04
C ARG A 9 2.63 -5.64 -11.68
N PHE A 10 2.23 -4.67 -10.88
CA PHE A 10 1.36 -4.95 -9.74
C PHE A 10 -0.07 -4.58 -10.10
N CYS A 11 -0.81 -5.58 -10.56
CA CYS A 11 -2.26 -5.54 -10.74
C CYS A 11 -2.81 -6.83 -10.15
N GLY A 12 -2.97 -6.87 -8.83
CA GLY A 12 -3.49 -8.03 -8.12
C GLY A 12 -3.87 -7.68 -6.69
N THR A 13 -5.05 -8.14 -6.27
CA THR A 13 -5.46 -8.12 -4.86
C THR A 13 -4.82 -9.31 -4.16
N VAL A 14 -4.33 -9.10 -2.95
CA VAL A 14 -3.73 -10.14 -2.10
C VAL A 14 -4.68 -10.40 -0.92
N SER A 15 -4.99 -11.67 -0.63
CA SER A 15 -5.92 -12.03 0.46
C SER A 15 -5.35 -13.10 1.38
N LEU A 16 -5.45 -12.91 2.70
CA LEU A 16 -5.04 -13.89 3.71
C LEU A 16 -6.10 -14.00 4.81
N GLN A 17 -6.65 -15.20 5.02
CA GLN A 17 -7.61 -15.64 6.05
C GLN A 17 -8.85 -14.75 6.31
N ASP A 18 -8.71 -13.42 6.47
CA ASP A 18 -9.77 -12.41 6.57
C ASP A 18 -9.31 -11.00 6.15
N ALA A 19 -8.09 -10.85 5.63
CA ALA A 19 -7.52 -9.58 5.19
C ALA A 19 -7.49 -9.48 3.67
N LEU A 20 -7.81 -8.31 3.14
CA LEU A 20 -7.70 -7.99 1.72
C LEU A 20 -6.78 -6.79 1.54
N VAL A 21 -5.81 -6.92 0.64
CA VAL A 21 -4.86 -5.87 0.31
C VAL A 21 -4.87 -5.54 -1.17
N ARG A 22 -4.91 -4.24 -1.44
CA ARG A 22 -4.72 -3.65 -2.76
C ARG A 22 -3.40 -2.89 -2.77
N PRO A 23 -2.31 -3.55 -3.20
CA PRO A 23 -0.98 -2.97 -3.17
C PRO A 23 -0.88 -1.79 -4.15
N ILE A 24 -0.20 -0.73 -3.71
CA ILE A 24 0.25 0.40 -4.54
C ILE A 24 1.71 0.20 -4.90
N LEU A 25 2.50 -0.26 -3.93
CA LEU A 25 3.91 -0.60 -4.09
C LEU A 25 4.17 -1.94 -3.42
N LEU A 26 4.90 -2.81 -4.13
CA LEU A 26 5.51 -4.00 -3.57
C LEU A 26 6.98 -3.97 -3.93
N SER A 27 7.83 -4.02 -2.91
CA SER A 27 9.26 -4.23 -3.05
C SER A 27 9.57 -5.68 -2.74
N SER A 28 10.45 -6.26 -3.53
CA SER A 28 10.88 -7.66 -3.40
C SER A 28 12.27 -7.76 -2.78
N ASN A 29 12.58 -8.99 -2.36
CA ASN A 29 13.91 -9.60 -2.42
C ASN A 29 14.65 -9.72 -1.09
N ILE A 30 13.97 -10.27 -0.08
CA ILE A 30 14.65 -10.92 1.04
C ILE A 30 14.15 -12.36 1.12
N SER A 31 15.04 -13.31 0.84
CA SER A 31 14.79 -14.74 1.08
C SER A 31 15.36 -15.13 2.45
N TYR A 32 14.57 -15.79 3.28
CA TYR A 32 15.01 -16.30 4.59
C TYR A 32 14.38 -17.67 4.85
N ASN A 33 15.21 -18.69 5.08
CA ASN A 33 14.76 -20.08 5.33
C ASN A 33 13.70 -20.56 4.33
N ASP A 34 14.00 -20.44 3.03
CA ASP A 34 13.11 -20.83 1.92
C ASP A 34 11.78 -20.03 1.82
N MET A 35 11.57 -19.02 2.65
CA MET A 35 10.46 -18.08 2.52
C MET A 35 10.88 -16.81 1.78
N ASN A 36 9.94 -16.21 1.06
CA ASN A 36 10.11 -14.94 0.37
C ASN A 36 9.39 -13.82 1.14
N LEU A 37 10.15 -12.84 1.62
CA LEU A 37 9.61 -11.66 2.27
C LEU A 37 9.49 -10.51 1.27
N GLN A 38 8.31 -9.90 1.23
CA GLN A 38 8.03 -8.67 0.50
C GLN A 38 7.64 -7.56 1.46
N PHE A 39 8.04 -6.34 1.15
CA PHE A 39 7.62 -5.14 1.86
C PHE A 39 6.79 -4.29 0.92
N GLY A 40 5.63 -3.82 1.37
CA GLY A 40 4.70 -3.10 0.52
C GLY A 40 3.92 -2.02 1.23
N CYS A 41 3.23 -1.22 0.43
CA CYS A 41 2.19 -0.32 0.91
C CYS A 41 0.98 -0.34 -0.02
N GLY A 42 -0.19 -0.07 0.55
CA GLY A 42 -1.46 -0.14 -0.17
C GLY A 42 -2.67 0.02 0.73
N PHE A 43 -3.85 -0.32 0.21
CA PHE A 43 -5.08 -0.33 0.99
C PHE A 43 -5.32 -1.72 1.58
N LEU A 44 -5.50 -1.80 2.89
CA LEU A 44 -5.71 -3.02 3.64
C LEU A 44 -7.04 -2.97 4.41
N CYS A 45 -7.85 -4.01 4.29
CA CYS A 45 -9.07 -4.20 5.07
C CYS A 45 -8.97 -5.48 5.90
N TYR A 46 -9.66 -5.51 7.05
CA TYR A 46 -9.86 -6.71 7.86
C TYR A 46 -11.35 -7.04 7.93
N GLY A 47 -11.71 -8.29 7.70
CA GLY A 47 -13.08 -8.78 7.63
C GLY A 47 -13.66 -8.59 6.23
N SER A 48 -13.64 -9.66 5.43
CA SER A 48 -14.37 -9.70 4.15
C SER A 48 -15.88 -9.58 4.41
N PRO A 49 -16.63 -8.73 3.69
CA PRO A 49 -16.30 -8.08 2.40
C PRO A 49 -15.76 -6.64 2.48
N CYS A 50 -14.99 -6.28 3.52
CA CYS A 50 -14.41 -4.94 3.75
C CYS A 50 -15.44 -3.83 4.05
N ASP A 51 -16.61 -4.17 4.61
CA ASP A 51 -17.67 -3.19 4.91
C ASP A 51 -17.25 -2.13 5.94
N THR A 52 -16.27 -2.44 6.79
CA THR A 52 -15.70 -1.53 7.78
C THR A 52 -14.77 -0.49 7.16
N GLY A 53 -14.30 -0.71 5.94
CA GLY A 53 -13.42 0.17 5.19
C GLY A 53 -11.97 -0.30 5.15
N TYR A 54 -11.11 0.61 4.68
CA TYR A 54 -9.71 0.38 4.35
C TYR A 54 -8.78 1.33 5.11
N LEU A 55 -7.62 0.78 5.47
CA LEU A 55 -6.46 1.50 5.95
C LEU A 55 -5.46 1.67 4.80
N LEU A 56 -4.94 2.88 4.62
CA LEU A 56 -3.68 3.07 3.91
C LEU A 56 -2.57 2.59 4.84
N ALA A 57 -1.92 1.51 4.44
CA ALA A 57 -1.06 0.70 5.30
C ALA A 57 0.27 0.37 4.62
N THR A 58 1.28 0.17 5.47
CA THR A 58 2.56 -0.46 5.12
C THR A 58 2.61 -1.83 5.78
N PHE A 59 3.03 -2.83 5.03
CA PHE A 59 2.97 -4.22 5.47
C PHE A 59 4.15 -5.05 4.96
N PHE A 60 4.42 -6.14 5.66
CA PHE A 60 5.20 -7.25 5.17
C PHE A 60 4.28 -8.36 4.68
N ALA A 61 4.63 -9.00 3.57
CA ALA A 61 3.96 -10.19 3.05
C ALA A 61 4.98 -11.32 2.93
N VAL A 62 4.70 -12.45 3.57
CA VAL A 62 5.54 -13.63 3.60
C VAL A 62 4.93 -14.67 2.66
N TYR A 63 5.72 -15.16 1.72
CA TYR A 63 5.33 -16.21 0.80
C TYR A 63 6.15 -17.47 1.05
N ASP A 64 5.51 -18.62 0.91
CA ASP A 64 6.18 -19.92 0.96
C ASP A 64 6.98 -20.19 -0.34
N ILE A 65 7.62 -21.36 -0.40
CA ILE A 65 8.40 -21.82 -1.57
C ILE A 65 7.56 -21.96 -2.85
N ASP A 66 6.26 -22.19 -2.70
CA ASP A 66 5.32 -22.35 -3.80
C ASP A 66 4.77 -20.98 -4.29
N GLY A 67 5.18 -19.89 -3.64
CA GLY A 67 4.71 -18.53 -3.92
C GLY A 67 3.31 -18.25 -3.38
N ARG A 68 2.81 -19.05 -2.43
CA ARG A 68 1.55 -18.78 -1.73
C ARG A 68 1.80 -17.82 -0.59
N LEU A 69 0.89 -16.87 -0.41
CA LEU A 69 0.91 -15.99 0.74
C LEU A 69 0.66 -16.82 2.01
N PHE A 70 1.68 -16.87 2.86
CA PHE A 70 1.67 -17.60 4.12
C PHE A 70 1.23 -16.70 5.28
N ASP A 71 1.79 -15.49 5.35
CA ASP A 71 1.51 -14.53 6.42
C ASP A 71 1.61 -13.08 5.92
N MET A 72 0.98 -12.16 6.63
CA MET A 72 1.02 -10.75 6.34
C MET A 72 0.86 -9.91 7.61
N GLU A 73 1.79 -9.00 7.82
CA GLU A 73 1.82 -8.14 9.00
C GLU A 73 1.77 -6.66 8.60
N MET A 74 0.73 -5.95 9.03
CA MET A 74 0.68 -4.49 8.94
C MET A 74 1.56 -3.88 10.02
N VAL A 75 2.57 -3.10 9.62
CA VAL A 75 3.49 -2.44 10.55
C VAL A 75 3.18 -0.95 10.75
N TRP A 76 2.43 -0.34 9.82
CA TRP A 76 2.04 1.06 9.94
C TRP A 76 0.75 1.38 9.17
N SER A 77 0.00 2.37 9.62
CA SER A 77 -1.09 2.99 8.85
C SER A 77 -1.23 4.48 9.17
N SER A 78 -1.58 5.27 8.15
CA SER A 78 -1.78 6.72 8.25
C SER A 78 -3.15 7.14 8.80
N ASN A 79 -4.19 6.31 8.63
CA ASN A 79 -5.59 6.71 8.82
C ASN A 79 -6.33 5.78 9.79
N ARG A 80 -5.66 5.39 10.88
CA ARG A 80 -6.23 4.46 11.89
C ARG A 80 -7.49 4.98 12.56
N ASP A 81 -7.62 6.29 12.71
CA ASP A 81 -8.78 6.93 13.36
C ASP A 81 -9.97 7.09 12.40
N GLN A 82 -9.73 6.99 11.09
CA GLN A 82 -10.74 7.19 10.05
C GLN A 82 -10.44 6.33 8.83
N MET A 83 -11.00 5.11 8.83
CA MET A 83 -10.96 4.22 7.67
C MET A 83 -11.69 4.83 6.47
N VAL A 84 -11.20 4.55 5.27
CA VAL A 84 -11.80 5.03 4.02
C VAL A 84 -12.63 3.94 3.37
N GLN A 85 -13.63 4.33 2.59
CA GLN A 85 -14.51 3.40 1.90
C GLN A 85 -13.96 3.02 0.53
N GLU A 86 -14.57 2.01 -0.09
CA GLU A 86 -14.35 1.68 -1.50
C GLU A 86 -14.45 2.94 -2.38
N ASN A 87 -13.60 3.06 -3.40
CA ASN A 87 -13.43 4.25 -4.26
C ASN A 87 -12.79 5.48 -3.60
N ALA A 88 -12.20 5.34 -2.41
CA ALA A 88 -11.29 6.34 -1.87
C ALA A 88 -10.11 6.62 -2.82
N THR A 89 -9.54 7.82 -2.70
CA THR A 89 -8.45 8.27 -3.57
C THR A 89 -7.22 8.64 -2.76
N LEU A 90 -6.07 8.17 -3.24
CA LEU A 90 -4.76 8.62 -2.78
C LEU A 90 -4.12 9.37 -3.95
N THR A 91 -3.82 10.66 -3.75
CA THR A 91 -3.33 11.53 -4.82
C THR A 91 -2.02 12.20 -4.40
N LEU A 92 -1.08 12.29 -5.34
CA LEU A 92 0.09 13.15 -5.20
C LEU A 92 -0.27 14.51 -5.79
N SER A 93 -0.32 15.54 -4.94
CA SER A 93 -0.64 16.90 -5.36
C SER A 93 0.52 17.55 -6.13
N SER A 94 0.22 18.61 -6.88
CA SER A 94 1.24 19.38 -7.61
C SER A 94 2.31 20.02 -6.72
N ILE A 95 2.03 20.18 -5.43
CA ILE A 95 2.96 20.70 -4.42
C ILE A 95 3.65 19.57 -3.64
N GLY A 96 3.60 18.33 -4.11
CA GLY A 96 4.34 17.19 -3.56
C GLY A 96 3.75 16.61 -2.27
N GLN A 97 2.47 16.85 -1.99
CA GLN A 97 1.78 16.25 -0.84
C GLN A 97 1.02 15.00 -1.25
N LEU A 98 1.18 13.94 -0.48
CA LEU A 98 0.33 12.77 -0.58
C LEU A 98 -0.95 13.01 0.22
N VAL A 99 -2.11 12.98 -0.45
CA VAL A 99 -3.43 13.31 0.13
C VAL A 99 -4.37 12.13 -0.04
N LEU A 100 -4.93 11.68 1.08
CA LEU A 100 -5.95 10.64 1.14
C LEU A 100 -7.34 11.28 1.33
N ARG A 101 -8.27 10.92 0.44
CA ARG A 101 -9.68 11.31 0.51
C ARG A 101 -10.57 10.08 0.48
N ASN A 102 -11.67 10.15 1.20
CA ASN A 102 -12.72 9.15 1.15
C ASN A 102 -13.49 9.23 -0.19
N SER A 103 -14.36 8.27 -0.45
CA SER A 103 -15.09 8.14 -1.72
C SER A 103 -16.06 9.29 -2.03
N ASP A 104 -16.54 9.98 -0.99
CA ASP A 104 -17.32 11.21 -1.07
C ASP A 104 -16.47 12.48 -1.28
N GLY A 105 -15.14 12.34 -1.36
CA GLY A 105 -14.19 13.44 -1.47
C GLY A 105 -13.76 14.04 -0.14
N THR A 106 -14.29 13.57 1.00
CA THR A 106 -13.92 14.05 2.34
C THR A 106 -12.42 13.85 2.58
N PHE A 107 -11.75 14.88 3.11
CA PHE A 107 -10.35 14.80 3.49
C PHE A 107 -10.17 13.88 4.70
N VAL A 108 -9.19 12.97 4.63
CA VAL A 108 -8.93 11.99 5.70
C VAL A 108 -7.52 12.17 6.26
N TRP A 109 -6.51 12.25 5.39
CA TRP A 109 -5.12 12.37 5.84
C TRP A 109 -4.23 13.02 4.77
N SER A 110 -3.11 13.62 5.19
CA SER A 110 -2.02 13.95 4.28
C SER A 110 -0.65 13.81 4.94
N ALA A 111 0.39 13.56 4.14
CA ALA A 111 1.77 13.48 4.61
C ALA A 111 2.32 14.83 5.11
N ASN A 112 1.62 15.94 4.83
CA ASN A 112 2.04 17.32 5.11
C ASN A 112 3.53 17.58 4.83
N THR A 113 4.02 17.05 3.70
CA THR A 113 5.38 17.29 3.24
C THR A 113 5.49 18.75 2.85
N SER A 114 6.35 19.50 3.54
CA SER A 114 6.70 20.85 3.13
C SER A 114 7.60 20.75 1.91
N THR A 115 7.07 21.08 0.74
CA THR A 115 7.94 21.47 -0.37
C THR A 115 8.55 22.81 0.00
N GLN A 116 9.71 22.80 0.66
CA GLN A 116 10.67 23.86 0.37
C GLN A 116 10.99 23.70 -1.11
N LEU A 117 10.29 24.46 -1.96
CA LEU A 117 10.80 24.75 -3.29
C LEU A 117 12.23 25.21 -3.06
N PHE A 118 13.23 24.43 -3.49
CA PHE A 118 14.60 24.90 -3.54
C PHE A 118 14.59 26.14 -4.44
N LYS A 119 14.48 27.32 -3.82
CA LYS A 119 14.59 28.62 -4.50
C LYS A 119 16.07 28.89 -4.68
N GLY A 120 16.65 28.31 -5.71
CA GLY A 120 18.05 28.56 -6.01
C GLY A 120 18.43 28.11 -7.39
N TRP A 121 18.00 28.87 -8.41
CA TRP A 121 18.77 29.30 -9.58
C TRP A 121 18.23 30.66 -10.01
#